data_AF-A0A3N5N476-F1
#
_entry.id   AF-A0A3N5N476-F1
#
_cell.length_a   1.000
_cell.length_b   1.000
_cell.length_c   1.000
_cell.angle_alpha   90.00
_cell.angle_beta   90.00
_cell.angle_gamma   90.00
#
_symmetry.space_group_name_H-M   'P 1'
#
loop_
_entity.id
_entity.type
_entity.pdbx_description
1 polymer ?
#
loop_
_entity_poly.entity_id
_entity_poly.type
_entity_poly.pdbx_seq_one_letter_code
_entity_poly.pdbx_strand_id
1 'polypeptide(L)'
;LCLACVSACPTGALSDDPERPTLRFAEDACVQCGLCKATCPEKVISLKPQLDFRAATASARVLKQEPPFCCIRCGKPFGVKSTIERVAAKLEGKHWMYTDVPRRLEVVKMCDDCRVAVVSEQDCDPYGAPPRTRVRTTEDYLREREESGQKSKA
;
A
#
# COMPACT_ATOMS: atom_id res chain seq x y z
N LEU A 1 -6.57 10.16 -7.75
CA LEU A 1 -5.84 11.32 -7.16
C LEU A 1 -4.54 10.83 -6.52
N CYS A 2 -3.37 11.40 -6.87
CA CYS A 2 -2.06 10.93 -6.36
C CYS A 2 -1.45 11.76 -5.21
N LEU A 3 -1.98 12.96 -4.94
CA LEU A 3 -1.57 13.87 -3.86
C LEU A 3 -0.08 14.31 -3.86
N ALA A 4 0.69 14.01 -4.90
CA ALA A 4 2.09 14.45 -5.02
C ALA A 4 2.28 15.98 -4.97
N CYS A 5 1.25 16.74 -5.36
CA CYS A 5 1.28 18.20 -5.27
C CYS A 5 1.11 18.74 -3.83
N VAL A 6 0.48 17.96 -2.93
CA VAL A 6 0.34 18.30 -1.51
C VAL A 6 1.70 18.18 -0.82
N SER A 7 2.41 17.05 -1.03
CA SER A 7 3.75 16.85 -0.46
C SER A 7 4.80 17.81 -1.01
N ALA A 8 4.64 18.28 -2.25
CA ALA A 8 5.56 19.24 -2.87
C ALA A 8 5.27 20.71 -2.51
N CYS A 9 4.18 21.01 -1.80
CA CYS A 9 3.78 22.39 -1.49
C CYS A 9 4.51 22.89 -0.23
N PRO A 10 5.45 23.85 -0.34
CA PRO A 10 6.21 24.30 0.83
C PRO A 10 5.39 25.17 1.78
N THR A 11 4.31 25.79 1.31
CA THR A 11 3.49 26.72 2.10
C THR A 11 2.19 26.11 2.61
N GLY A 12 1.90 24.84 2.26
CA GLY A 12 0.63 24.21 2.62
C GLY A 12 -0.60 24.74 1.87
N ALA A 13 -0.41 25.48 0.77
CA ALA A 13 -1.50 25.98 -0.07
C ALA A 13 -2.34 24.86 -0.71
N LEU A 14 -1.74 23.67 -0.90
CA LEU A 14 -2.46 22.46 -1.28
C LEU A 14 -2.51 21.52 -0.09
N SER A 15 -3.70 21.04 0.24
CA SER A 15 -3.92 20.14 1.37
C SER A 15 -4.82 18.96 0.98
N ASP A 16 -4.67 17.87 1.72
CA ASP A 16 -5.51 16.69 1.64
C ASP A 16 -6.48 16.60 2.82
N ASP A 17 -7.31 15.54 2.81
CA ASP A 17 -8.22 15.21 3.89
C ASP A 17 -8.10 13.70 4.18
N PRO A 18 -7.86 13.30 5.45
CA PRO A 18 -7.54 11.93 5.81
C PRO A 18 -8.75 10.98 5.70
N GLU A 19 -9.97 11.50 5.86
CA GLU A 19 -11.19 10.70 5.80
C GLU A 19 -11.65 10.48 4.36
N ARG A 20 -11.51 11.51 3.53
CA ARG A 20 -11.91 11.48 2.12
C ARG A 20 -10.82 12.09 1.25
N PRO A 21 -10.23 11.34 0.31
CA PRO A 21 -9.22 11.87 -0.59
C PRO A 21 -9.73 13.08 -1.38
N THR A 22 -9.37 14.26 -0.90
CA THR A 22 -9.85 15.54 -1.40
C THR A 22 -8.64 16.45 -1.57
N LEU A 23 -8.46 17.01 -2.76
CA LEU A 23 -7.44 18.03 -2.99
C LEU A 23 -8.08 19.41 -2.76
N ARG A 24 -7.59 20.13 -1.76
CA ARG A 24 -8.02 21.50 -1.45
C ARG A 24 -6.94 22.50 -1.82
N PHE A 25 -7.36 23.73 -2.12
CA PHE A 25 -6.47 24.83 -2.43
C PHE A 25 -6.84 26.09 -1.64
N ALA A 26 -5.89 26.58 -0.86
CA ALA A 26 -5.94 27.85 -0.14
C ALA A 26 -5.10 28.88 -0.90
N GLU A 27 -5.76 29.89 -1.47
CA GLU A 27 -5.10 30.86 -2.36
C GLU A 27 -4.23 31.87 -1.61
N ASP A 28 -4.63 32.23 -0.39
CA ASP A 28 -3.90 33.10 0.53
C ASP A 28 -2.52 32.54 0.92
N ALA A 29 -2.38 31.22 0.99
CA ALA A 29 -1.11 30.53 1.24
C ALA A 29 -0.26 30.30 -0.02
N CYS A 30 -0.76 30.61 -1.22
CA CYS A 30 -0.08 30.27 -2.47
C CYS A 30 0.93 31.35 -2.89
N VAL A 31 2.22 31.00 -2.89
CA VAL A 31 3.32 31.89 -3.34
C VAL A 31 3.65 31.77 -4.84
N GLN A 32 2.80 31.10 -5.62
CA GLN A 32 2.95 30.95 -7.08
C GLN A 32 4.29 30.35 -7.56
N CYS A 33 4.93 29.52 -6.73
CA CYS A 33 6.23 28.88 -7.05
C CYS A 33 6.18 27.86 -8.19
N GLY A 34 4.99 27.33 -8.51
CA GLY A 34 4.79 26.39 -9.61
C GLY A 34 5.28 24.95 -9.39
N LEU A 35 5.77 24.61 -8.19
CA LEU A 35 6.22 23.25 -7.84
C LEU A 35 5.13 22.19 -8.02
N CYS A 36 3.88 22.54 -7.74
CA CYS A 36 2.73 21.66 -7.96
C CYS A 36 2.59 21.24 -9.43
N LYS A 37 2.78 22.19 -10.37
CA LYS A 37 2.75 21.93 -11.82
C LYS A 37 3.92 21.04 -12.26
N ALA A 38 5.13 21.32 -11.77
CA ALA A 38 6.32 20.56 -12.12
C ALA A 38 6.27 19.11 -11.62
N THR A 39 5.73 18.89 -10.41
CA THR A 39 5.72 17.58 -9.75
C THR A 39 4.58 16.68 -10.23
N CYS A 40 3.54 17.24 -10.86
CA CYS A 40 2.36 16.48 -11.24
C CYS A 40 2.68 15.45 -12.35
N PRO A 41 2.64 14.13 -12.08
CA PRO A 41 2.96 13.11 -13.08
C PRO A 41 1.90 13.04 -14.19
N GLU A 42 0.67 13.47 -13.89
CA GLU A 42 -0.44 13.50 -14.83
C GLU A 42 -0.45 14.79 -15.69
N LYS A 43 0.41 15.78 -15.38
CA LYS A 43 0.51 17.08 -16.06
C LYS A 43 -0.82 17.84 -16.19
N VAL A 44 -1.73 17.69 -15.22
CA VAL A 44 -3.08 18.27 -15.24
C VAL A 44 -3.19 19.65 -14.58
N ILE A 45 -2.12 20.14 -13.96
CA ILE A 45 -2.14 21.42 -13.22
C ILE A 45 -1.74 22.57 -14.16
N SER A 46 -2.63 23.56 -14.29
CA SER A 46 -2.35 24.84 -14.93
C SER A 46 -2.23 25.95 -13.89
N LEU A 47 -1.34 26.90 -14.15
CA LEU A 47 -1.15 28.08 -13.30
C LEU A 47 -1.65 29.29 -14.05
N LYS A 48 -2.53 30.06 -13.40
CA LYS A 48 -2.98 31.35 -13.87
C LYS A 48 -2.46 32.40 -12.87
N PRO A 49 -1.58 33.32 -13.28
CA PRO A 49 -1.19 34.43 -12.43
C PRO A 49 -2.43 35.27 -12.09
N GLN A 50 -2.76 35.36 -10.81
CA GLN A 50 -3.89 36.14 -10.30
C GLN A 50 -3.66 36.49 -8.83
N LEU A 51 -4.42 37.45 -8.32
CA LEU A 51 -4.44 37.82 -6.91
C LEU A 51 -5.89 38.08 -6.53
N ASP A 52 -6.43 37.26 -5.62
CA ASP A 52 -7.75 37.49 -5.03
C ASP A 52 -7.58 38.12 -3.63
N PHE A 53 -7.95 39.40 -3.50
CA PHE A 53 -7.88 40.12 -2.24
C PHE A 53 -8.87 39.59 -1.17
N ARG A 54 -9.86 38.78 -1.56
CA ARG A 54 -10.80 38.14 -0.63
C ARG A 54 -10.32 36.78 -0.14
N ALA A 55 -9.23 36.24 -0.73
CA ALA A 55 -8.70 34.92 -0.41
C ALA A 55 -8.40 34.72 1.08
N ALA A 56 -7.95 35.76 1.77
CA ALA A 56 -7.64 35.70 3.21
C ALA A 56 -8.84 35.35 4.10
N THR A 57 -10.06 35.56 3.60
CA THR A 57 -11.31 35.20 4.30
C THR A 57 -12.02 34.02 3.66
N ALA A 58 -11.52 33.54 2.52
CA ALA A 58 -12.14 32.46 1.76
C ALA A 58 -11.76 31.11 2.36
N SER A 59 -12.70 30.17 2.34
CA SER A 59 -12.39 28.78 2.65
C SER A 59 -11.58 28.14 1.53
N ALA A 60 -10.76 27.15 1.88
CA ALA A 60 -9.99 26.39 0.89
C ALA A 60 -10.95 25.73 -0.12
N ARG A 61 -10.75 26.01 -1.41
CA ARG A 61 -11.61 25.45 -2.48
C ARG A 61 -11.28 23.97 -2.67
N VAL A 62 -12.31 23.16 -2.87
CA VAL A 62 -12.13 21.75 -3.27
C VAL A 62 -11.86 21.71 -4.78
N LEU A 63 -10.67 21.27 -5.17
CA LEU A 63 -10.28 21.11 -6.57
C LEU A 63 -10.73 19.77 -7.16
N LYS A 64 -10.58 18.69 -6.38
CA LYS A 64 -10.97 17.34 -6.79
C LYS A 64 -11.25 16.48 -5.57
N GLN A 65 -12.27 15.64 -5.66
CA GLN A 65 -12.61 14.67 -4.63
C GLN A 65 -12.86 13.30 -5.27
N GLU A 66 -12.39 12.25 -4.62
CA GLU A 66 -12.64 10.87 -5.02
C GLU A 66 -13.01 10.03 -3.78
N PRO A 67 -13.81 8.96 -3.94
CA PRO A 67 -14.14 8.08 -2.83
C PRO A 67 -12.89 7.34 -2.33
N PRO A 68 -12.77 7.13 -1.00
CA PRO A 68 -11.70 6.31 -0.45
C PRO A 68 -11.87 4.85 -0.85
N PHE A 69 -10.75 4.15 -0.91
CA PHE A 69 -10.70 2.69 -0.99
C PHE A 69 -10.69 2.12 0.43
N CYS A 70 -11.60 1.19 0.69
CA CYS A 70 -11.69 0.50 1.97
C CYS A 70 -10.86 -0.78 1.95
N CYS A 71 -10.14 -1.04 3.03
CA CYS A 71 -9.38 -2.28 3.22
C CYS A 71 -10.31 -3.50 3.08
N ILE A 72 -9.89 -4.48 2.28
CA ILE A 72 -10.68 -5.72 2.06
C ILE A 72 -10.80 -6.61 3.31
N ARG A 73 -9.94 -6.41 4.33
CA ARG A 73 -9.95 -7.18 5.59
C ARG A 73 -10.76 -6.50 6.70
N CYS A 74 -10.52 -5.22 6.96
CA CYS A 74 -11.12 -4.49 8.09
C CYS A 74 -12.08 -3.36 7.71
N GLY A 75 -12.18 -2.99 6.43
CA GLY A 75 -13.02 -1.88 5.97
C GLY A 75 -12.49 -0.47 6.22
N LYS A 76 -11.35 -0.29 6.92
CA LYS A 76 -10.72 1.01 7.16
C LYS A 76 -10.43 1.74 5.83
N PRO A 77 -10.85 3.01 5.66
CA PRO A 77 -10.46 3.82 4.50
C PRO A 77 -8.97 4.18 4.60
N PHE A 78 -8.18 3.96 3.55
CA PHE A 78 -6.73 4.23 3.63
C PHE A 78 -6.09 4.83 2.38
N GLY A 79 -6.82 4.95 1.28
CA GLY A 79 -6.24 5.48 0.05
C GLY A 79 -7.29 5.85 -0.98
N VAL A 80 -6.83 6.28 -2.15
CA VAL A 80 -7.71 6.67 -3.25
C VAL A 80 -8.02 5.46 -4.12
N LYS A 81 -9.31 5.21 -4.40
CA LYS A 81 -9.78 4.08 -5.20
C LYS A 81 -9.04 3.96 -6.54
N SER A 82 -9.00 5.04 -7.32
CA SER A 82 -8.36 5.05 -8.64
C SER A 82 -6.87 4.74 -8.60
N THR A 83 -6.17 5.14 -7.54
CA THR A 83 -4.73 4.94 -7.39
C THR A 83 -4.43 3.49 -7.05
N ILE A 84 -5.18 2.90 -6.11
CA ILE A 84 -5.00 1.50 -5.70
C ILE A 84 -5.33 0.56 -6.86
N GLU A 85 -6.43 0.81 -7.58
CA GLU A 85 -6.80 0.02 -8.76
C GLU A 85 -5.73 0.10 -9.86
N ARG A 86 -5.20 1.30 -10.12
CA ARG A 86 -4.12 1.51 -11.10
C ARG A 86 -2.83 0.80 -10.71
N VAL A 87 -2.47 0.79 -9.42
CA VAL A 87 -1.29 0.09 -8.92
C VAL A 87 -1.47 -1.42 -9.01
N ALA A 88 -2.63 -1.94 -8.58
CA ALA A 88 -2.95 -3.37 -8.69
C ALA A 88 -2.86 -3.85 -10.14
N ALA A 89 -3.51 -3.14 -11.08
CA ALA A 89 -3.46 -3.46 -12.51
C ALA A 89 -2.05 -3.37 -13.13
N LYS A 90 -1.17 -2.53 -12.56
CA LYS A 90 0.22 -2.45 -13.02
C LYS A 90 1.08 -3.60 -12.52
N LEU A 91 0.78 -4.17 -11.36
CA LEU A 91 1.58 -5.22 -10.73
C LEU A 91 1.15 -6.62 -11.16
N GLU A 92 -0.14 -6.80 -11.47
CA GLU A 92 -0.71 -8.06 -11.94
C GLU A 92 0.07 -8.61 -13.14
N GLY A 93 0.70 -9.78 -12.95
CA GLY A 93 1.39 -10.53 -14.00
C GLY A 93 2.70 -9.94 -14.54
N LYS A 94 3.18 -8.77 -14.05
CA LYS A 94 4.40 -8.13 -14.58
C LYS A 94 5.68 -8.44 -13.83
N HIS A 95 5.58 -8.74 -12.54
CA HIS A 95 6.75 -8.96 -11.69
C HIS A 95 6.60 -10.32 -11.00
N TRP A 96 7.67 -11.13 -11.00
CA TRP A 96 7.72 -12.50 -10.47
C TRP A 96 7.04 -12.66 -9.09
N MET A 97 7.17 -11.65 -8.23
CA MET A 97 6.52 -11.60 -6.91
C MET A 97 4.98 -11.64 -6.93
N TYR A 98 4.35 -11.29 -8.04
CA TYR A 98 2.88 -11.18 -8.20
C TYR A 98 2.33 -12.13 -9.26
N THR A 99 3.13 -13.07 -9.76
CA THR A 99 2.73 -13.99 -10.84
C THR A 99 2.09 -15.27 -10.30
N ASP A 100 2.66 -15.85 -9.24
CA ASP A 100 2.31 -17.21 -8.81
C ASP A 100 1.35 -17.28 -7.59
N VAL A 101 1.13 -16.17 -6.90
CA VAL A 101 0.32 -16.14 -5.66
C VAL A 101 -0.74 -15.04 -5.72
N PRO A 102 -2.00 -15.35 -6.10
CA PRO A 102 -3.08 -14.35 -6.16
C PRO A 102 -3.29 -13.61 -4.82
N ARG A 103 -3.00 -14.29 -3.71
CA ARG A 103 -3.05 -13.75 -2.35
C ARG A 103 -2.10 -12.57 -2.10
N ARG A 104 -1.04 -12.39 -2.90
CA ARG A 104 -0.12 -11.22 -2.75
C ARG A 104 -0.65 -9.94 -3.39
N LEU A 105 -1.46 -10.03 -4.46
CA LEU A 105 -2.08 -8.86 -5.07
C LEU A 105 -3.12 -8.24 -4.12
N GLU A 106 -3.80 -9.08 -3.35
CA GLU A 106 -4.76 -8.68 -2.32
C GLU A 106 -4.13 -7.82 -1.22
N VAL A 107 -2.85 -8.05 -0.89
CA VAL A 107 -2.12 -7.27 0.13
C VAL A 107 -2.00 -5.79 -0.27
N VAL A 108 -1.95 -5.48 -1.57
CA VAL A 108 -1.95 -4.09 -2.07
C VAL A 108 -3.27 -3.37 -1.77
N LYS A 109 -4.37 -4.13 -1.60
CA LYS A 109 -5.71 -3.64 -1.30
C LYS A 109 -6.00 -3.61 0.22
N MET A 110 -4.99 -3.80 1.07
CA MET A 110 -5.12 -3.78 2.53
C MET A 110 -4.50 -2.52 3.13
N CYS A 111 -5.04 -2.06 4.28
CA CYS A 111 -4.43 -0.98 5.05
C CYS A 111 -3.09 -1.39 5.66
N ASP A 112 -2.36 -0.42 6.19
CA ASP A 112 -1.07 -0.58 6.88
C ASP A 112 -1.09 -1.71 7.92
N ASP A 113 -2.03 -1.68 8.86
CA ASP A 113 -2.13 -2.67 9.94
C ASP A 113 -2.41 -4.08 9.41
N CYS A 114 -3.40 -4.20 8.53
CA CYS A 114 -3.83 -5.48 7.97
C CYS A 114 -2.75 -6.09 7.05
N ARG A 115 -2.01 -5.24 6.33
CA ARG A 115 -0.90 -5.65 5.49
C ARG A 115 0.23 -6.27 6.31
N VAL A 116 0.61 -5.64 7.41
CA VAL A 116 1.63 -6.20 8.31
C VAL A 116 1.16 -7.53 8.89
N ALA A 117 -0.07 -7.58 9.40
CA ALA A 117 -0.64 -8.80 9.98
C ALA A 117 -0.65 -9.97 8.98
N VAL A 118 -1.12 -9.77 7.75
CA VAL A 118 -1.14 -10.84 6.73
C VAL A 118 0.28 -11.28 6.34
N VAL A 119 1.22 -10.35 6.22
CA VAL A 119 2.61 -10.70 5.89
C VAL A 119 3.28 -11.45 7.04
N SER A 120 3.01 -11.09 8.29
CA SER A 120 3.54 -11.81 9.46
C SER A 120 2.89 -13.19 9.68
N GLU A 121 1.63 -13.36 9.29
CA GLU A 121 0.92 -14.65 9.34
C GLU A 121 1.36 -15.59 8.21
N GLN A 122 1.87 -15.04 7.09
CA GLN A 122 2.41 -15.84 6.00
C GLN A 122 3.84 -16.26 6.37
N ASP A 123 4.08 -17.56 6.49
CA ASP A 123 5.39 -18.19 6.73
C ASP A 123 6.38 -17.89 5.59
N CYS A 124 6.84 -16.65 5.53
CA CYS A 124 7.90 -16.19 4.67
C CYS A 124 8.80 -15.33 5.54
N ASP A 125 9.51 -15.98 6.46
CA ASP A 125 10.70 -15.42 7.04
C ASP A 125 11.83 -15.57 6.01
N PRO A 126 12.23 -14.51 5.26
CA PRO A 126 13.35 -14.59 4.34
C PRO A 126 14.69 -14.85 5.06
N TYR A 127 14.71 -14.72 6.39
CA TYR A 127 15.83 -15.07 7.27
C TYR A 127 15.56 -16.37 8.05
N GLY A 128 14.45 -17.04 7.77
CA GLY A 128 14.04 -18.27 8.42
C GLY A 128 15.04 -19.35 8.08
N ALA A 129 15.78 -19.82 9.10
CA ALA A 129 16.57 -21.02 8.94
C ALA A 129 15.64 -22.17 8.51
N PRO A 130 16.13 -23.12 7.67
CA PRO A 130 15.36 -24.32 7.37
C PRO A 130 14.84 -24.92 8.67
N PRO A 131 13.60 -25.45 8.69
CA PRO A 131 12.99 -25.97 9.90
C PRO A 131 13.97 -26.95 10.56
N ARG A 132 14.19 -26.79 11.86
CA ARG A 132 15.12 -27.66 12.60
C ARG A 132 14.74 -29.11 12.31
N THR A 133 15.73 -29.92 11.94
CA THR A 133 15.52 -31.34 11.73
C THR A 133 14.80 -31.92 12.93
N ARG A 134 13.74 -32.70 12.68
CA ARG A 134 12.96 -33.35 13.74
C ARG A 134 13.91 -34.11 14.66
N VAL A 135 13.80 -33.85 15.97
CA VAL A 135 14.59 -34.57 16.98
C VAL A 135 14.22 -36.05 16.91
N ARG A 136 15.22 -36.91 16.73
CA ARG A 136 15.03 -38.36 16.73
C ARG A 136 14.66 -38.82 18.13
N THR A 137 13.50 -39.44 18.25
CA THR A 137 12.92 -39.92 19.52
C THR A 137 13.20 -41.41 19.72
N THR A 138 13.02 -41.90 20.95
CA THR A 138 13.09 -43.33 21.27
C THR A 138 12.16 -44.17 20.39
N GLU A 139 10.97 -43.65 20.08
CA GLU A 139 10.01 -44.30 19.19
C GLU A 139 10.56 -44.49 17.78
N ASP A 140 11.35 -43.54 17.27
CA ASP A 140 11.96 -43.64 15.94
C ASP A 140 13.00 -44.78 15.90
N TYR A 141 13.74 -45.01 16.99
CA TYR A 141 14.68 -46.15 17.11
C TYR A 141 13.94 -47.50 17.23
N LEU A 142 12.84 -47.54 17.98
CA LEU A 142 12.03 -48.75 18.12
C LEU A 142 11.41 -49.16 16.79
N ARG A 143 10.88 -48.19 16.03
CA ARG A 143 10.30 -48.40 14.70
C ARG A 143 11.30 -48.95 13.70
N GLU A 144 12.50 -48.39 13.65
CA GLU A 144 13.58 -48.88 12.77
C GLU A 144 14.04 -50.30 13.14
N ARG A 145 14.02 -50.66 14.43
CA ARG A 145 14.31 -52.01 14.91
C ARG A 145 13.24 -53.02 14.50
N GLU A 146 11.97 -52.63 14.55
CA GLU A 146 10.86 -53.46 14.08
C GLU A 146 10.94 -53.66 12.57
N GLU A 147 11.20 -52.61 11.80
CA GLU A 147 11.33 -52.66 10.33
C GLU A 147 12.54 -53.51 9.89
N SER A 148 13.68 -53.40 10.57
CA SER A 148 14.86 -54.24 10.31
C SER A 148 14.65 -55.69 10.72
N GLY A 149 13.94 -55.93 11.83
CA GLY A 149 13.53 -57.27 12.25
C GLY A 149 12.54 -57.94 11.29
N GLN A 150 11.60 -57.19 10.72
CA GLN A 150 10.65 -57.69 9.71
C GLN A 150 11.34 -58.01 8.37
N LYS A 151 12.28 -57.16 7.91
CA LYS A 151 13.08 -57.41 6.71
C LYS A 151 13.99 -58.64 6.82
N SER A 152 14.40 -59.02 8.03
CA SER A 152 15.22 -60.22 8.26
C SER A 152 14.42 -61.53 8.32
N LYS A 153 13.08 -61.45 8.36
CA LYS A 153 12.16 -62.60 8.43
C LYS A 153 11.42 -62.90 7.13
N ALA A 154 11.57 -62.06 6.10
CA ALA A 154 11.07 -62.27 4.75
C ALA A 154 12.18 -62.86 3.87
#